data_AF-A0A8J5TPN2-F1
#
_entry.id   AF-A0A8J5TPN2-F1
#
_cell.length_a   1.000
_cell.length_b   1.000
_cell.length_c   1.000
_cell.angle_alpha   90.00
_cell.angle_beta   90.00
_cell.angle_gamma   90.00
#
_symmetry.space_group_name_H-M   'P 1'
#
loop_
_entity.id
_entity.type
_entity.pdbx_description
1 polymer ?
#
loop_
_entity_poly.entity_id
_entity_poly.type
_entity_poly.pdbx_seq_one_letter_code
_entity_poly.pdbx_strand_id
1 'polypeptide(L)'
;RIKYLTLTETNKVWMPDLFFKNEKLGHFHDIILPNVYLRIFPNGGVLYSIRISLTLSCPMNLQLYPLDRQTCELLLASCAYSCLKVDLLFKREFSYYLLTIYIPCCMLVIVSWVSFWLDQNAVPARVSLGVTTLLTMATQTSGINQSLPPVSYTKKPLMRAHGDGLSLDKARQCEIHMHPQPPRRCCGSWLSKFPSRSKRIDVISRITFPLVFALFNVVYWSTYLFREEEEAPPHP
;
A
#
# COMPACT_ATOMS: atom_id res chain seq x y z
N ARG A 1 -24.84 54.88 -6.00
CA ARG A 1 -23.90 54.51 -4.91
C ARG A 1 -22.95 53.45 -5.48
N ILE A 2 -21.64 53.72 -5.53
CA ILE A 2 -20.66 52.77 -6.07
C ILE A 2 -20.58 51.57 -5.11
N LYS A 3 -20.69 50.33 -5.62
CA LYS A 3 -20.64 49.11 -4.81
C LYS A 3 -19.20 48.64 -4.55
N TYR A 4 -18.34 48.73 -5.55
CA TYR A 4 -16.90 48.44 -5.50
C TYR A 4 -16.20 49.02 -6.73
N LEU A 5 -14.89 49.21 -6.64
CA LEU A 5 -14.01 49.54 -7.77
C LEU A 5 -13.16 48.32 -8.11
N THR A 6 -13.19 47.88 -9.37
CA THR A 6 -12.35 46.77 -9.85
C THR A 6 -11.10 47.33 -10.51
N LEU A 7 -9.93 46.85 -10.09
CA LEU A 7 -8.64 47.16 -10.70
C LEU A 7 -7.97 45.87 -11.20
N THR A 8 -7.32 45.99 -12.35
CA THR A 8 -6.48 44.94 -12.96
C THR A 8 -5.00 45.18 -12.71
N GLU A 9 -4.59 46.44 -12.47
CA GLU A 9 -3.22 46.82 -12.14
C GLU A 9 -2.98 46.73 -10.64
N THR A 10 -2.13 45.79 -10.21
CA THR A 10 -1.79 45.58 -8.80
C THR A 10 -0.70 46.52 -8.28
N ASN A 11 0.11 47.08 -9.18
CA ASN A 11 1.28 47.91 -8.88
C ASN A 11 0.93 49.24 -8.17
N LYS A 12 -0.35 49.63 -8.21
CA LYS A 12 -0.88 50.87 -7.64
C LYS A 12 -1.34 50.74 -6.19
N VAL A 13 -1.34 49.53 -5.64
CA VAL A 13 -1.84 49.23 -4.29
C VAL A 13 -0.83 48.35 -3.57
N TRP A 14 -0.54 48.64 -2.30
CA TRP A 14 0.29 47.76 -1.48
C TRP A 14 -0.39 46.39 -1.28
N MET A 15 0.38 45.31 -1.41
CA MET A 15 -0.07 43.94 -1.21
C MET A 15 0.94 43.19 -0.31
N PRO A 16 0.50 42.21 0.49
CA PRO A 16 1.39 41.44 1.35
C PRO A 16 2.30 40.50 0.53
N ASP A 17 3.47 40.23 1.07
CA ASP A 17 4.52 39.34 0.53
C ASP A 17 4.28 37.88 0.92
N LEU A 18 3.17 37.31 0.45
CA LEU A 18 2.81 35.92 0.69
C LEU A 18 3.61 34.98 -0.22
N PHE A 19 4.24 33.96 0.38
CA PHE A 19 4.94 32.91 -0.35
C PHE A 19 4.61 31.52 0.20
N PHE A 20 4.80 30.51 -0.64
CA PHE A 20 4.58 29.11 -0.28
C PHE A 20 5.90 28.49 0.16
N LYS A 21 6.02 28.12 1.43
CA LYS A 21 7.31 27.68 2.02
C LYS A 21 7.81 26.36 1.43
N ASN A 22 6.89 25.48 1.03
CA ASN A 22 7.19 24.15 0.52
C ASN A 22 7.03 24.02 -1.01
N GLU A 23 6.96 25.16 -1.72
CA GLU A 23 6.91 25.20 -3.17
C GLU A 23 8.25 24.79 -3.80
N LYS A 24 8.15 23.99 -4.87
CA LYS A 24 9.30 23.59 -5.70
C LYS A 24 9.29 24.29 -7.05
N LEU A 25 8.11 24.49 -7.62
CA LEU A 25 7.89 25.22 -8.86
C LEU A 25 6.52 25.89 -8.83
N GLY A 26 6.47 27.19 -9.16
CA GLY A 26 5.25 28.00 -9.18
C GLY A 26 5.15 28.79 -10.47
N HIS A 27 3.95 28.87 -11.03
CA HIS A 27 3.67 29.65 -12.24
C HIS A 27 2.37 30.44 -12.09
N PHE A 28 2.42 31.72 -12.46
CA PHE A 28 1.26 32.62 -12.50
C PHE A 28 0.51 32.48 -13.82
N HIS A 29 -0.82 32.45 -13.78
CA HIS A 29 -1.60 32.27 -15.01
C HIS A 29 -1.77 33.60 -15.75
N ASP A 30 -0.89 33.85 -16.71
CA ASP A 30 -0.77 35.13 -17.43
C ASP A 30 -1.39 35.15 -18.84
N ILE A 31 -1.99 34.05 -19.29
CA ILE A 31 -2.58 33.91 -20.64
C ILE A 31 -4.11 34.09 -20.53
N ILE A 32 -4.77 35.02 -21.23
CA ILE A 32 -4.31 36.11 -22.13
C ILE A 32 -4.09 37.43 -21.37
N LEU A 33 -4.71 37.55 -20.18
CA LEU A 33 -4.47 38.59 -19.20
C LEU A 33 -4.08 37.90 -17.89
N PRO A 34 -3.29 38.56 -17.01
CA PRO A 34 -3.05 38.02 -15.68
C PRO A 34 -4.38 37.79 -14.98
N ASN A 35 -4.61 36.57 -14.49
CA ASN A 35 -5.84 36.18 -13.78
C ASN A 35 -5.84 36.74 -12.36
N VAL A 36 -5.74 38.06 -12.28
CA VAL A 36 -5.59 38.86 -11.09
C VAL A 36 -6.64 39.96 -11.15
N TYR A 37 -7.49 40.03 -10.14
CA TYR A 37 -8.42 41.14 -9.99
C TYR A 37 -8.44 41.60 -8.54
N LEU A 38 -8.52 42.91 -8.39
CA LEU A 38 -8.58 43.57 -7.09
C LEU A 38 -9.91 44.33 -7.00
N ARG A 39 -10.67 44.13 -5.92
CA ARG A 39 -11.91 44.87 -5.66
C ARG A 39 -11.76 45.69 -4.38
N ILE A 40 -11.91 47.01 -4.51
CA ILE A 40 -11.90 47.95 -3.39
C ILE A 40 -13.34 48.30 -3.04
N PHE A 41 -13.74 48.05 -1.81
CA PHE A 41 -15.07 48.37 -1.30
C PHE A 41 -15.09 49.77 -0.64
N PRO A 42 -16.25 50.46 -0.60
CA PRO A 42 -16.36 51.79 0.01
C PRO A 42 -16.00 51.88 1.50
N ASN A 43 -15.98 50.74 2.20
CA ASN A 43 -15.57 50.63 3.61
C ASN A 43 -14.04 50.48 3.78
N GLY A 44 -13.26 50.52 2.71
CA GLY A 44 -11.81 50.32 2.72
C GLY A 44 -11.37 48.85 2.63
N GLY A 45 -12.30 47.89 2.57
CA GLY A 45 -11.98 46.49 2.36
C GLY A 45 -11.40 46.25 0.96
N VAL A 46 -10.36 45.43 0.86
CA VAL A 46 -9.72 45.06 -0.41
C VAL A 46 -9.80 43.54 -0.58
N LEU A 47 -10.40 43.09 -1.68
CA LEU A 47 -10.37 41.69 -2.11
C LEU A 47 -9.32 41.54 -3.20
N TYR A 48 -8.32 40.70 -2.93
CA TYR A 48 -7.31 40.29 -3.90
C TYR A 48 -7.54 38.82 -4.25
N SER A 49 -7.66 38.52 -5.54
CA SER A 49 -7.84 37.16 -6.02
C SER A 49 -6.91 36.91 -7.20
N ILE A 50 -6.14 35.83 -7.10
CA ILE A 50 -5.20 35.39 -8.13
C ILE A 50 -5.31 33.89 -8.37
N ARG A 51 -5.00 33.47 -9.59
CA ARG A 51 -4.85 32.06 -9.96
C ARG A 51 -3.38 31.70 -10.06
N ILE A 52 -2.94 30.76 -9.23
CA ILE A 52 -1.56 30.24 -9.25
C ILE A 52 -1.60 28.73 -9.43
N SER A 53 -0.67 28.19 -10.22
CA SER A 53 -0.38 26.75 -10.23
C SER A 53 0.92 26.50 -9.49
N LEU A 54 0.88 25.61 -8.50
CA LEU A 54 2.01 25.30 -7.64
C LEU A 54 2.29 23.80 -7.67
N THR A 55 3.57 23.46 -7.75
CA THR A 55 4.10 22.13 -7.47
C THR A 55 4.72 22.17 -6.08
N LEU A 56 4.02 21.61 -5.11
CA LEU A 56 4.46 21.58 -3.71
C LEU A 56 5.25 20.31 -3.42
N SER A 57 6.20 20.41 -2.49
CA SER A 57 6.87 19.25 -1.92
C SER A 57 5.94 18.55 -0.92
N CYS A 58 5.74 17.24 -1.12
CA CYS A 58 5.00 16.39 -0.20
C CYS A 58 5.84 15.13 0.11
N PRO A 59 6.34 14.98 1.36
CA PRO A 59 7.04 13.77 1.77
C PRO A 59 6.03 12.63 1.98
N MET A 60 6.11 11.60 1.14
CA MET A 60 5.21 10.44 1.20
C MET A 60 5.90 9.24 1.85
N ASN A 61 5.16 8.48 2.65
CA ASN A 61 5.62 7.23 3.25
C ASN A 61 4.90 6.02 2.62
N LEU A 62 5.62 5.24 1.83
CA LEU A 62 5.09 4.11 1.06
C LEU A 62 5.28 2.76 1.77
N GLN A 63 5.61 2.74 3.08
CA GLN A 63 5.81 1.50 3.84
C GLN A 63 4.60 0.56 3.78
N LEU A 64 3.40 1.12 3.69
CA LEU A 64 2.14 0.38 3.72
C LEU A 64 1.43 0.33 2.36
N TYR A 65 2.16 0.59 1.27
CA TYR A 65 1.60 0.55 -0.08
C TYR A 65 0.90 -0.79 -0.39
N PRO A 66 -0.28 -0.81 -1.06
CA PRO A 66 -1.04 0.33 -1.60
C PRO A 66 -2.04 0.93 -0.60
N LEU A 67 -1.95 0.55 0.67
CA LEU A 67 -2.91 0.88 1.73
C LEU A 67 -2.42 2.05 2.58
N ASP A 68 -1.72 2.97 1.92
CA ASP A 68 -1.13 4.14 2.51
C ASP A 68 -2.10 5.33 2.51
N ARG A 69 -2.06 6.10 3.59
CA ARG A 69 -2.63 7.45 3.65
C ARG A 69 -1.47 8.45 3.65
N GLN A 70 -1.59 9.52 2.89
CA GLN A 70 -0.57 10.55 2.80
C GLN A 70 -1.18 11.89 3.23
N THR A 71 -0.48 12.63 4.08
CA THR A 71 -0.87 14.00 4.44
C THR A 71 0.10 14.94 3.76
N CYS A 72 -0.39 15.72 2.80
CA CYS A 72 0.40 16.73 2.12
C CYS A 72 0.03 18.11 2.68
N GLU A 73 1.04 18.85 3.12
CA GLU A 73 0.84 20.15 3.74
C GLU A 73 0.99 21.26 2.68
N LEU A 74 0.15 22.28 2.76
CA LEU A 74 0.31 23.54 2.03
C LEU A 74 0.65 24.62 3.06
N LEU A 75 1.85 25.18 2.94
CA LEU A 75 2.41 26.13 3.90
C LEU A 75 2.51 27.52 3.27
N LEU A 76 1.64 28.43 3.67
CA LEU A 76 1.65 29.83 3.24
C LEU A 76 2.22 30.69 4.36
N ALA A 77 3.26 31.49 4.08
CA ALA A 77 3.89 32.34 5.07
C ALA A 77 4.06 33.78 4.54
N SER A 78 4.14 34.74 5.47
CA SER A 78 4.70 36.08 5.21
C SER A 78 6.13 36.16 5.76
N CYS A 79 6.96 37.07 5.23
CA CYS A 79 8.41 37.14 5.50
C CYS A 79 8.78 37.19 6.99
N ALA A 80 7.87 37.60 7.88
CA ALA A 80 8.19 37.87 9.28
C ALA A 80 7.61 36.89 10.32
N TYR A 81 6.34 36.44 10.34
CA TYR A 81 5.82 35.67 11.51
C TYR A 81 4.64 34.72 11.29
N SER A 82 3.67 35.05 10.42
CA SER A 82 2.44 34.27 10.33
C SER A 82 2.54 33.16 9.28
N CYS A 83 2.24 31.92 9.68
CA CYS A 83 2.19 30.76 8.78
C CYS A 83 0.79 30.12 8.84
N LEU A 84 0.15 30.00 7.69
CA LEU A 84 -1.07 29.23 7.49
C LEU A 84 -0.67 27.85 6.95
N LYS A 85 -1.10 26.81 7.65
CA LYS A 85 -0.91 25.41 7.26
C LYS A 85 -2.26 24.79 6.91
N VAL A 86 -2.32 24.15 5.75
CA VAL A 86 -3.48 23.37 5.31
C VAL A 86 -3.04 21.93 5.09
N ASP A 87 -3.65 20.99 5.80
CA ASP A 87 -3.36 19.57 5.68
C ASP A 87 -4.34 18.89 4.71
N LEU A 88 -3.82 18.39 3.60
CA LEU A 88 -4.56 17.65 2.60
C LEU A 88 -4.33 16.16 2.81
N LEU A 89 -5.35 15.46 3.29
CA LEU A 89 -5.30 14.02 3.50
C LEU A 89 -5.74 13.29 2.22
N PHE A 90 -4.82 12.49 1.67
CA PHE A 90 -5.05 11.65 0.51
C PHE A 90 -5.09 10.18 0.93
N LYS A 91 -6.16 9.49 0.54
CA LYS A 91 -6.31 8.04 0.67
C LYS A 91 -6.27 7.41 -0.73
N ARG A 92 -5.49 6.36 -0.89
CA ARG A 92 -5.42 5.64 -2.16
C ARG A 92 -6.66 4.76 -2.37
N GLU A 93 -7.21 4.77 -3.58
CA GLU A 93 -8.31 3.89 -3.99
C GLU A 93 -7.83 2.44 -4.11
N PHE A 94 -8.28 1.57 -3.20
CA PHE A 94 -7.81 0.19 -3.12
C PHE A 94 -8.42 -0.73 -4.20
N SER A 95 -9.65 -0.45 -4.65
CA SER A 95 -10.42 -1.32 -5.56
C SER A 95 -9.67 -1.66 -6.85
N TYR A 96 -8.87 -0.73 -7.38
CA TYR A 96 -8.02 -0.95 -8.55
C TYR A 96 -6.99 -2.07 -8.30
N TYR A 97 -6.30 -2.03 -7.15
CA TYR A 97 -5.28 -3.01 -6.78
C TYR A 97 -5.89 -4.38 -6.46
N LEU A 98 -7.11 -4.40 -5.92
CA LEU A 98 -7.85 -5.64 -5.72
C LEU A 98 -8.09 -6.37 -7.07
N LEU A 99 -8.61 -5.66 -8.06
CA LEU A 99 -8.97 -6.24 -9.36
C LEU A 99 -7.76 -6.59 -10.22
N THR A 100 -6.72 -5.76 -10.21
CA THR A 100 -5.58 -5.88 -11.15
C THR A 100 -4.40 -6.66 -10.58
N ILE A 101 -4.27 -6.75 -9.26
CA ILE A 101 -3.17 -7.46 -8.61
C ILE A 101 -3.70 -8.66 -7.84
N TYR A 102 -4.58 -8.43 -6.87
CA TYR A 102 -4.94 -9.45 -5.90
C TYR A 102 -5.74 -10.60 -6.51
N ILE A 103 -6.82 -10.32 -7.24
CA ILE A 103 -7.63 -11.35 -7.91
C ILE A 103 -6.79 -12.23 -8.85
N PRO A 104 -5.99 -11.68 -9.80
CA PRO A 104 -5.17 -12.51 -10.66
C PRO A 104 -4.12 -13.31 -9.88
N CYS A 105 -3.50 -12.75 -8.84
CA CYS A 105 -2.60 -13.51 -7.96
C CYS A 105 -3.30 -14.71 -7.31
N CYS A 106 -4.52 -14.52 -6.77
CA CYS A 106 -5.30 -15.61 -6.20
C CYS A 106 -5.64 -16.68 -7.24
N MET A 107 -6.06 -16.28 -8.44
CA MET A 107 -6.33 -17.21 -9.53
C MET A 107 -5.09 -18.00 -9.95
N LEU A 108 -3.92 -17.35 -10.01
CA LEU A 108 -2.65 -18.02 -10.30
C LEU A 108 -2.26 -19.03 -9.23
N VAL A 109 -2.44 -18.69 -7.95
CA VAL A 109 -2.19 -19.63 -6.83
C VAL A 109 -3.14 -20.82 -6.93
N ILE A 110 -4.42 -20.59 -7.23
CA ILE A 110 -5.40 -21.66 -7.43
C ILE A 110 -5.00 -22.57 -8.60
N VAL A 111 -4.61 -22.00 -9.74
CA VAL A 111 -4.16 -22.78 -10.92
C VAL A 111 -2.90 -23.58 -10.60
N SER A 112 -1.98 -23.06 -9.78
CA SER A 112 -0.72 -23.75 -9.45
C SER A 112 -0.93 -25.11 -8.78
N TRP A 113 -1.92 -25.23 -7.90
CA TRP A 113 -2.21 -26.48 -7.18
C TRP A 113 -3.19 -27.40 -7.90
N VAL A 114 -3.77 -26.98 -9.05
CA VAL A 114 -4.51 -27.89 -9.94
C VAL A 114 -3.61 -29.03 -10.42
N SER A 115 -2.29 -28.77 -10.51
CA SER A 115 -1.27 -29.78 -10.82
C SER A 115 -1.31 -31.03 -9.94
N PHE A 116 -1.75 -30.93 -8.66
CA PHE A 116 -1.89 -32.06 -7.75
C PHE A 116 -3.08 -32.97 -8.07
N TRP A 117 -4.00 -32.51 -8.93
CA TRP A 117 -5.16 -33.28 -9.38
C TRP A 117 -4.89 -34.05 -10.68
N LEU A 118 -3.84 -33.67 -11.42
CA LEU A 118 -3.42 -34.42 -12.62
C LEU A 118 -2.85 -35.79 -12.23
N ASP A 119 -2.82 -36.72 -13.17
CA ASP A 119 -2.14 -38.02 -12.97
C ASP A 119 -0.62 -37.82 -12.87
N GLN A 120 0.06 -38.65 -12.08
CA GLN A 120 1.52 -38.63 -11.92
C GLN A 120 2.25 -38.89 -13.24
N ASN A 121 1.63 -39.63 -14.15
CA ASN A 121 2.21 -39.99 -15.45
C ASN A 121 2.17 -38.81 -16.44
N ALA A 122 1.34 -37.79 -16.20
CA ALA A 122 1.24 -36.58 -17.02
C ALA A 122 2.28 -35.52 -16.61
N VAL A 123 3.55 -35.92 -16.52
CA VAL A 123 4.68 -35.04 -16.18
C VAL A 123 4.75 -33.75 -17.01
N PRO A 124 4.62 -33.76 -18.36
CA PRO A 124 4.75 -32.53 -19.15
C PRO A 124 3.69 -31.48 -18.81
N ALA A 125 2.46 -31.90 -18.49
CA ALA A 125 1.39 -30.99 -18.10
C ALA A 125 1.67 -30.34 -16.73
N ARG A 126 2.12 -31.12 -15.75
CA ARG A 126 2.45 -30.61 -14.39
C ARG A 126 3.60 -29.62 -14.43
N VAL A 127 4.67 -29.92 -15.17
CA VAL A 127 5.85 -29.04 -15.30
C VAL A 127 5.48 -27.75 -16.02
N SER A 128 4.73 -27.85 -17.12
CA SER A 128 4.28 -26.67 -17.87
C SER A 128 3.46 -25.72 -16.99
N LEU A 129 2.49 -26.23 -16.23
CA LEU A 129 1.70 -25.42 -15.29
C LEU A 129 2.58 -24.75 -14.23
N GLY A 130 3.57 -25.45 -13.68
CA GLY A 130 4.51 -24.87 -12.70
C GLY A 130 5.38 -23.76 -13.30
N VAL A 131 5.92 -23.96 -14.50
CA VAL A 131 6.76 -22.96 -15.17
C VAL A 131 5.94 -21.75 -15.60
N THR A 132 4.76 -21.96 -16.18
CA THR A 132 3.88 -20.86 -16.61
C THR A 132 3.42 -20.03 -15.42
N THR A 133 3.03 -20.65 -14.30
CA THR A 133 2.62 -19.89 -13.10
C THR A 133 3.76 -19.03 -12.54
N LEU A 134 4.98 -19.58 -12.47
CA LEU A 134 6.16 -18.81 -12.05
C LEU A 134 6.47 -17.65 -13.00
N LEU A 135 6.42 -17.89 -14.32
CA LEU A 135 6.64 -16.86 -15.31
C LEU A 135 5.58 -15.76 -15.24
N THR A 136 4.30 -16.12 -15.10
CA THR A 136 3.22 -15.14 -14.96
C THR A 136 3.38 -14.32 -13.68
N MET A 137 3.75 -14.95 -12.56
CA MET A 137 4.03 -14.24 -11.31
C MET A 137 5.21 -13.27 -11.45
N ALA A 138 6.27 -13.67 -12.15
CA ALA A 138 7.42 -12.79 -12.43
C ALA A 138 7.02 -11.58 -13.29
N THR A 139 6.24 -11.80 -14.36
CA THR A 139 5.72 -10.74 -15.23
C THR A 139 4.83 -9.77 -14.45
N GLN A 140 3.95 -10.28 -13.60
CA GLN A 140 3.07 -9.44 -12.79
C GLN A 140 3.86 -8.61 -11.77
N THR A 141 4.86 -9.21 -11.11
CA THR A 141 5.75 -8.50 -10.17
C THR A 141 6.50 -7.36 -10.86
N SER A 142 6.99 -7.61 -12.08
CA SER A 142 7.63 -6.58 -12.91
C SER A 142 6.67 -5.44 -13.25
N GLY A 143 5.45 -5.75 -13.69
CA GLY A 143 4.42 -4.75 -13.98
C GLY A 143 4.08 -3.87 -12.77
N ILE A 144 3.98 -4.48 -11.57
CA ILE A 144 3.75 -3.75 -10.33
C ILE A 144 4.93 -2.82 -10.02
N ASN A 145 6.17 -3.31 -10.13
CA ASN A 145 7.37 -2.54 -9.84
C ASN A 145 7.58 -1.35 -10.79
N GLN A 146 7.13 -1.43 -12.03
CA GLN A 146 7.18 -0.30 -12.98
C GLN A 146 6.22 0.84 -12.60
N SER A 147 5.07 0.49 -12.00
CA SER A 147 4.08 1.48 -11.56
C SER A 147 4.45 2.19 -10.25
N LEU A 148 5.50 1.71 -9.58
CA LEU A 148 5.90 2.13 -8.25
C LEU A 148 7.15 3.01 -8.33
N PRO A 149 7.19 4.16 -7.64
CA PRO A 149 8.43 4.90 -7.51
C PRO A 149 9.45 4.05 -6.74
N PRO A 150 10.74 4.06 -7.15
CA PRO A 150 11.78 3.30 -6.46
C PRO A 150 11.96 3.86 -5.05
N VAL A 151 11.81 3.01 -4.05
CA VAL A 151 12.09 3.32 -2.64
C VAL A 151 13.16 2.39 -2.11
N SER A 152 14.09 2.90 -1.30
CA SER A 152 15.20 2.13 -0.73
C SER A 152 14.78 1.24 0.45
N TYR A 153 13.66 1.53 1.10
CA TYR A 153 13.19 0.79 2.27
C TYR A 153 12.22 -0.32 1.87
N THR A 154 12.30 -1.45 2.59
CA THR A 154 11.35 -2.54 2.44
C THR A 154 9.97 -2.08 2.87
N LYS A 155 8.97 -2.32 2.03
CA LYS A 155 7.57 -2.14 2.42
C LYS A 155 7.26 -3.10 3.56
N LYS A 156 6.59 -2.62 4.60
CA LYS A 156 6.29 -3.43 5.77
C LYS A 156 5.42 -4.61 5.31
N PRO A 157 5.85 -5.86 5.50
CA PRO A 157 4.91 -6.95 5.45
C PRO A 157 3.84 -6.66 6.52
N LEU A 158 2.57 -6.69 6.13
CA LEU A 158 1.43 -6.30 6.98
C LEU A 158 1.21 -7.24 8.20
N MET A 159 2.13 -8.15 8.48
CA MET A 159 2.11 -8.94 9.72
C MET A 159 2.78 -8.17 10.84
N ARG A 160 1.98 -7.63 11.77
CA ARG A 160 2.46 -7.35 13.12
C ARG A 160 2.91 -8.68 13.72
N ALA A 161 4.22 -8.92 13.78
CA ALA A 161 4.75 -9.82 14.78
C ALA A 161 4.47 -9.14 16.13
N HIS A 162 3.45 -9.64 16.84
CA HIS A 162 3.36 -9.34 18.26
C HIS A 162 4.67 -9.84 18.87
N GLY A 163 5.43 -8.91 19.44
CA GLY A 163 6.66 -9.25 20.12
C GLY A 163 6.33 -10.24 21.24
N ASP A 164 6.96 -11.40 21.16
CA ASP A 164 7.50 -12.07 22.34
C ASP A 164 8.97 -12.32 22.02
N GLY A 165 9.82 -11.49 22.60
CA GLY A 165 11.24 -11.75 22.66
C GLY A 165 11.45 -12.97 23.53
N LEU A 166 12.05 -14.02 22.96
CA LEU A 166 12.78 -15.00 23.76
C LEU A 166 14.13 -15.23 23.10
N SER A 167 15.14 -14.69 23.77
CA SER A 167 16.56 -14.89 23.58
C SER A 167 16.92 -16.32 23.19
N LEU A 168 17.47 -16.51 22.00
CA LEU A 168 18.10 -17.76 21.56
C LEU A 168 19.55 -17.84 22.12
N ASP A 169 19.67 -17.78 23.44
CA ASP A 169 20.91 -18.06 24.16
C ASP A 169 20.58 -18.86 25.42
N LYS A 170 20.29 -20.16 25.24
CA LYS A 170 20.54 -21.26 26.20
C LYS A 170 19.88 -22.54 25.71
N ALA A 171 20.67 -23.41 25.08
CA ALA A 171 20.57 -24.86 25.23
C ALA A 171 21.75 -25.56 24.54
N ARG A 172 22.93 -25.48 25.15
CA ARG A 172 23.88 -26.60 25.13
C ARG A 172 23.75 -27.32 26.47
N GLN A 173 23.31 -28.58 26.43
CA GLN A 173 23.62 -29.73 27.31
C GLN A 173 22.60 -30.83 26.95
N CYS A 174 22.93 -31.78 26.07
CA CYS A 174 23.58 -33.07 26.30
C CYS A 174 22.68 -34.21 26.80
N GLU A 175 22.94 -35.35 26.16
CA GLU A 175 22.79 -36.73 26.60
C GLU A 175 21.59 -37.59 26.19
N ILE A 176 22.02 -38.79 25.81
CA ILE A 176 21.37 -39.90 25.14
C ILE A 176 20.65 -40.71 26.20
N HIS A 177 19.36 -40.97 26.02
CA HIS A 177 18.72 -42.24 26.39
C HIS A 177 17.33 -42.27 25.73
N MET A 178 17.21 -42.92 24.57
CA MET A 178 15.93 -43.16 23.92
C MET A 178 15.62 -44.64 23.97
N HIS A 179 14.81 -45.03 24.97
CA HIS A 179 14.04 -46.26 24.93
C HIS A 179 12.87 -46.05 23.95
N PRO A 180 12.63 -46.91 22.96
CA PRO A 180 11.56 -46.68 22.00
C PRO A 180 10.23 -47.12 22.59
N GLN A 181 9.28 -46.19 22.70
CA GLN A 181 7.85 -46.49 22.74
C GLN A 181 7.15 -45.54 21.76
N PRO A 182 6.47 -46.03 20.72
CA PRO A 182 5.86 -45.15 19.72
C PRO A 182 4.60 -44.50 20.29
N PRO A 183 4.42 -43.16 20.16
CA PRO A 183 3.15 -42.55 20.48
C PRO A 183 2.13 -42.90 19.38
N ARG A 184 0.95 -43.38 19.78
CA ARG A 184 -0.20 -43.55 18.89
C ARG A 184 -0.60 -42.19 18.31
N ARG A 185 -0.16 -41.90 17.07
CA ARG A 185 -0.70 -40.80 16.24
C ARG A 185 -1.88 -41.33 15.43
N CYS A 186 -3.09 -40.86 15.73
CA CYS A 186 -4.30 -41.18 14.95
C CYS A 186 -4.16 -40.86 13.45
N CYS A 187 -3.31 -39.91 13.06
CA CYS A 187 -3.07 -39.58 11.64
C CYS A 187 -2.23 -40.65 10.90
N GLY A 188 -1.42 -41.44 11.62
CA GLY A 188 -0.56 -42.47 11.00
C GLY A 188 -1.34 -43.61 10.33
N SER A 189 -2.54 -43.93 10.85
CA SER A 189 -3.41 -44.99 10.33
C SER A 189 -4.13 -44.62 9.03
N TRP A 190 -4.35 -43.34 8.75
CA TRP A 190 -4.99 -42.89 7.51
C TRP A 190 -3.98 -42.78 6.35
N LEU A 191 -2.75 -42.36 6.67
CA LEU A 191 -1.65 -42.23 5.71
C LEU A 191 -1.05 -43.58 5.25
N SER A 192 -1.32 -44.69 5.94
CA SER A 192 -0.89 -46.04 5.54
C SER A 192 -1.78 -46.66 4.45
N LYS A 193 -2.91 -46.01 4.10
CA LYS A 193 -3.90 -46.52 3.14
C LYS A 193 -3.50 -46.34 1.67
N PHE A 194 -2.40 -45.62 1.40
CA PHE A 194 -1.93 -45.33 0.04
C PHE A 194 -0.59 -46.01 -0.26
N PRO A 195 -0.49 -46.84 -1.31
CA PRO A 195 0.64 -47.75 -1.53
C PRO A 195 1.93 -47.07 -2.03
N SER A 196 1.86 -45.86 -2.60
CA SER A 196 3.06 -45.12 -3.08
C SER A 196 3.24 -43.79 -2.35
N ARG A 197 4.51 -43.45 -2.03
CA ARG A 197 4.87 -42.17 -1.40
C ARG A 197 4.37 -40.97 -2.22
N SER A 198 4.44 -41.05 -3.55
CA SER A 198 4.02 -39.98 -4.47
C SER A 198 2.53 -39.68 -4.38
N LYS A 199 1.66 -40.70 -4.39
CA LYS A 199 0.20 -40.51 -4.25
C LYS A 199 -0.17 -39.91 -2.90
N ARG A 200 0.55 -40.31 -1.85
CA ARG A 200 0.35 -39.77 -0.50
C ARG A 200 0.69 -38.29 -0.43
N ILE A 201 1.76 -37.85 -1.10
CA ILE A 201 2.14 -36.44 -1.18
C ILE A 201 1.06 -35.64 -1.94
N ASP A 202 0.61 -36.11 -3.10
CA ASP A 202 -0.43 -35.41 -3.88
C ASP A 202 -1.73 -35.25 -3.08
N VAL A 203 -2.15 -36.26 -2.31
CA VAL A 203 -3.36 -36.19 -1.46
C VAL A 203 -3.21 -35.21 -0.29
N ILE A 204 -2.06 -35.18 0.37
CA ILE A 204 -1.79 -34.21 1.45
C ILE A 204 -1.78 -32.79 0.88
N SER A 205 -1.10 -32.58 -0.25
CA SER A 205 -1.00 -31.28 -0.92
C SER A 205 -2.36 -30.69 -1.28
N ARG A 206 -3.32 -31.52 -1.73
CA ARG A 206 -4.70 -31.08 -2.05
C ARG A 206 -5.45 -30.45 -0.87
N ILE A 207 -5.05 -30.76 0.37
CA ILE A 207 -5.69 -30.24 1.58
C ILE A 207 -4.82 -29.13 2.17
N THR A 208 -3.52 -29.35 2.30
CA THR A 208 -2.61 -28.42 2.97
C THR A 208 -2.47 -27.09 2.22
N PHE A 209 -2.27 -27.09 0.90
CA PHE A 209 -2.04 -25.85 0.16
C PHE A 209 -3.27 -24.90 0.18
N PRO A 210 -4.50 -25.37 -0.11
CA PRO A 210 -5.68 -24.52 0.00
C PRO A 210 -5.96 -24.03 1.42
N LEU A 211 -5.75 -24.88 2.45
CA LEU A 211 -5.95 -24.48 3.84
C LEU A 211 -4.97 -23.38 4.28
N VAL A 212 -3.68 -23.53 3.94
CA VAL A 212 -2.67 -22.51 4.27
C VAL A 212 -2.98 -21.20 3.55
N PHE A 213 -3.41 -21.26 2.29
CA PHE A 213 -3.81 -20.06 1.55
C PHE A 213 -5.06 -19.40 2.13
N ALA A 214 -6.08 -20.18 2.50
CA ALA A 214 -7.28 -19.65 3.14
C ALA A 214 -6.94 -18.98 4.47
N LEU A 215 -6.12 -19.61 5.32
CA LEU A 215 -5.65 -19.04 6.57
C LEU A 215 -4.88 -17.73 6.35
N PHE A 216 -3.95 -17.72 5.40
CA PHE A 216 -3.20 -16.52 5.02
C PHE A 216 -4.14 -15.38 4.63
N ASN A 217 -5.15 -15.65 3.80
CA ASN A 217 -6.10 -14.63 3.38
C ASN A 217 -7.00 -14.15 4.52
N VAL A 218 -7.45 -15.04 5.41
CA VAL A 218 -8.23 -14.64 6.60
C VAL A 218 -7.40 -13.71 7.50
N VAL A 219 -6.14 -14.05 7.77
CA VAL A 219 -5.24 -13.20 8.55
C VAL A 219 -4.96 -11.87 7.83
N TYR A 220 -4.70 -11.92 6.53
CA TYR A 220 -4.44 -10.73 5.72
C TYR A 220 -5.65 -9.78 5.66
N TRP A 221 -6.85 -10.31 5.40
CA TRP A 221 -8.06 -9.50 5.28
C TRP A 221 -8.59 -9.01 6.63
N SER A 222 -8.45 -9.81 7.70
CA SER A 222 -8.78 -9.34 9.05
C SER A 222 -7.88 -8.18 9.46
N THR A 223 -6.56 -8.32 9.34
CA THR A 223 -5.62 -7.22 9.62
C THR A 223 -5.86 -6.00 8.71
N TYR A 224 -6.36 -6.20 7.50
CA TYR A 224 -6.74 -5.13 6.59
C TYR A 224 -7.99 -4.36 7.04
N LEU A 225 -9.13 -5.06 7.21
CA LEU A 225 -10.42 -4.46 7.53
C LEU A 225 -10.39 -3.76 8.89
N PHE A 226 -9.75 -4.37 9.89
CA PHE A 226 -9.68 -3.80 11.23
C PHE A 226 -8.74 -2.58 11.33
N ARG A 227 -7.83 -2.36 10.37
CA ARG A 227 -6.93 -1.19 10.38
C ARG A 227 -7.57 0.08 9.83
N GLU A 228 -8.67 -0.01 9.07
CA GLU A 228 -9.34 1.19 8.55
C GLU A 228 -9.93 2.08 9.66
N GLU A 229 -10.29 1.49 10.81
CA GLU A 229 -10.91 2.20 11.94
C GLU A 229 -9.89 2.92 12.85
N GLU A 230 -8.65 2.41 12.97
CA GLU A 230 -7.67 2.90 13.95
C GLU A 230 -6.94 4.20 13.52
N GLU A 231 -6.96 4.55 12.24
CA GLU A 231 -6.25 5.71 11.65
C GLU A 231 -7.19 6.88 11.26
N ALA A 232 -8.44 6.91 11.74
CA ALA A 232 -9.25 8.13 11.65
C ALA A 232 -8.62 9.20 12.55
N PRO A 233 -8.30 10.41 12.04
CA PRO A 233 -7.79 11.47 12.90
C PRO A 233 -8.82 11.76 14.00
N PRO A 234 -8.40 12.09 15.23
CA PRO A 234 -9.33 12.55 16.24
C PRO A 234 -10.07 13.76 15.65
N HIS A 235 -11.39 13.64 15.51
CA HIS A 235 -12.23 14.77 15.18
C HIS A 235 -12.03 15.83 16.28
N PRO A 236 -11.82 17.11 15.92
CA PRO A 236 -11.87 18.20 16.90
C PRO A 236 -13.26 18.32 17.53
#